data_AF-A0A5C6TK84-F1
#
_entry.id   AF-A0A5C6TK84-F1
#
_cell.length_a   1.000
_cell.length_b   1.000
_cell.length_c   1.000
_cell.angle_alpha   90.00
_cell.angle_beta   90.00
_cell.angle_gamma   90.00
#
_symmetry.space_group_name_H-M   'P 1'
#
loop_
_entity.id
_entity.type
_entity.pdbx_description
1 polymer ?
#
loop_
_entity_poly.entity_id
_entity_poly.type
_entity_poly.pdbx_seq_one_letter_code
_entity_poly.pdbx_strand_id
1 'polypeptide(L)'
;MKEKGAKVLAPSAIRAEAGKYRDLPGMPGHTDNIEAITDVQSVIGTYRRSCELAKSAGFDGVELLAQGGYLPQQFLSSRANHRTDNYGGSVGNRCRFTLELVDAIAAVFNGHEYICVKINPTDHLNDSIVDFGEMKETYTYLITELVKRKVGIINLGRRGAETSPGSGEFFGPLPRPEGYPLPRGYDPVLDFGKLVKFPGSPTLLMANHDYTVEAADTLVGAGKLDMITFARAFIHNPDLVPRIIHGVPLATNDRGAWVYYGLDKRPEEGYNDWPVASTT
;
A
#
# COMPACT_ATOMS: atom_id res chain seq x y z
N MET A 1 -20.21 -0.44 13.64
CA MET A 1 -19.36 0.63 14.21
C MET A 1 -20.20 1.83 14.61
N LYS A 2 -20.84 2.53 13.65
CA LYS A 2 -21.70 3.70 13.91
C LYS A 2 -22.81 3.44 14.93
N GLU A 3 -23.56 2.35 14.77
CA GLU A 3 -24.64 1.94 15.70
C GLU A 3 -24.14 1.60 17.11
N LYS A 4 -22.87 1.17 17.23
CA LYS A 4 -22.24 0.83 18.52
C LYS A 4 -21.47 2.00 19.14
N GLY A 5 -21.52 3.19 18.53
CA GLY A 5 -20.76 4.37 18.99
C GLY A 5 -19.24 4.24 18.92
N ALA A 6 -18.72 3.21 18.26
CA ALA A 6 -17.29 2.90 18.23
C ALA A 6 -16.49 4.04 17.56
N LYS A 7 -15.42 4.46 18.22
CA LYS A 7 -14.50 5.50 17.73
C LYS A 7 -13.54 4.92 16.68
N VAL A 8 -13.18 5.75 15.71
CA VAL A 8 -12.09 5.44 14.77
C VAL A 8 -10.78 5.95 15.34
N LEU A 9 -9.83 5.06 15.55
CA LEU A 9 -8.53 5.39 16.10
C LEU A 9 -7.62 6.03 15.05
N ALA A 10 -6.88 7.07 15.46
CA ALA A 10 -5.92 7.80 14.63
C ALA A 10 -4.75 8.31 15.49
N PRO A 11 -3.59 8.67 14.92
CA PRO A 11 -2.50 9.30 15.67
C PRO A 11 -2.91 10.62 16.34
N SER A 12 -3.83 11.36 15.72
CA SER A 12 -4.41 12.61 16.23
C SER A 12 -5.90 12.65 15.89
N ALA A 13 -6.70 13.39 16.66
CA ALA A 13 -8.13 13.53 16.44
C ALA A 13 -8.44 14.48 15.27
N ILE A 14 -7.98 14.11 14.07
CA ILE A 14 -8.06 14.89 12.84
C ILE A 14 -8.81 14.07 11.80
N ARG A 15 -9.84 14.68 11.23
CA ARG A 15 -10.65 14.10 10.16
C ARG A 15 -9.92 14.21 8.83
N ALA A 16 -9.93 13.12 8.05
CA ALA A 16 -9.50 13.15 6.66
C ALA A 16 -10.51 13.94 5.81
N GLU A 17 -10.04 14.96 5.09
CA GLU A 17 -10.90 15.81 4.24
C GLU A 17 -11.35 15.11 2.95
N ALA A 18 -10.59 14.11 2.49
CA ALA A 18 -10.85 13.36 1.27
C ALA A 18 -11.03 11.87 1.55
N GLY A 19 -11.91 11.22 0.77
CA GLY A 19 -12.16 9.78 0.78
C GLY A 19 -13.65 9.43 0.94
N LYS A 20 -14.02 8.17 0.70
CA LYS A 20 -15.43 7.70 0.66
C LYS A 20 -15.52 6.27 1.21
N TYR A 21 -16.53 6.01 2.06
CA TYR A 21 -16.99 4.64 2.37
C TYR A 21 -17.88 4.16 1.23
N ARG A 22 -17.36 3.21 0.45
CA ARG A 22 -17.91 2.87 -0.87
C ARG A 22 -19.11 1.94 -0.80
N ASP A 23 -19.19 1.13 0.26
CA ASP A 23 -20.21 0.09 0.42
C ASP A 23 -21.45 0.58 1.18
N LEU A 24 -21.49 1.87 1.53
CA LEU A 24 -22.63 2.48 2.20
C LEU A 24 -23.47 3.30 1.20
N PRO A 25 -24.80 3.24 1.28
CA PRO A 25 -25.69 4.07 0.46
C PRO A 25 -25.29 5.55 0.51
N GLY A 26 -25.16 6.17 -0.66
CA GLY A 26 -24.75 7.58 -0.79
C GLY A 26 -23.25 7.84 -0.73
N MET A 27 -22.41 6.80 -0.62
CA MET A 27 -20.94 6.89 -0.56
C MET A 27 -20.43 7.96 0.43
N PRO A 28 -20.86 7.91 1.71
CA PRO A 28 -20.53 8.95 2.68
C PRO A 28 -19.01 9.11 2.84
N GLY A 29 -18.58 10.34 3.11
CA GLY A 29 -17.18 10.65 3.43
C GLY A 29 -16.73 10.06 4.77
N HIS A 30 -15.51 10.38 5.18
CA HIS A 30 -14.97 9.91 6.45
C HIS A 30 -15.76 10.39 7.67
N THR A 31 -15.67 9.63 8.75
CA THR A 31 -16.39 9.90 10.00
C THR A 31 -15.76 11.02 10.81
N ASP A 32 -16.59 11.77 11.53
CA ASP A 32 -16.13 12.74 12.55
C ASP A 32 -15.90 12.08 13.92
N ASN A 33 -16.22 10.78 14.07
CA ASN A 33 -16.16 10.04 15.34
C ASN A 33 -14.76 9.48 15.61
N ILE A 34 -13.76 10.37 15.71
CA ILE A 34 -12.33 10.00 15.76
C ILE A 34 -11.82 10.12 17.20
N GLU A 35 -10.92 9.21 17.59
CA GLU A 35 -10.22 9.20 18.87
C GLU A 35 -8.71 9.10 18.63
N ALA A 36 -7.95 9.99 19.28
CA ALA A 36 -6.51 9.95 19.24
C ALA A 36 -6.01 8.76 20.09
N ILE A 37 -5.12 7.95 19.52
CA ILE A 37 -4.52 6.81 20.22
C ILE A 37 -3.68 7.31 21.39
N THR A 38 -4.06 6.98 22.62
CA THR A 38 -3.26 7.29 23.81
C THR A 38 -2.27 6.17 24.12
N ASP A 39 -2.70 4.92 23.98
CA ASP A 39 -1.87 3.73 24.16
C ASP A 39 -1.51 3.09 22.82
N VAL A 40 -0.35 3.51 22.28
CA VAL A 40 0.17 2.99 21.01
C VAL A 40 0.55 1.50 21.12
N GLN A 41 0.99 1.04 22.29
CA GLN A 41 1.41 -0.34 22.49
C GLN A 41 0.23 -1.31 22.46
N SER A 42 -0.93 -0.90 22.98
CA SER A 42 -2.17 -1.67 22.81
C SER A 42 -2.52 -1.88 21.33
N VAL A 43 -2.40 -0.83 20.50
CA VAL A 43 -2.63 -0.93 19.05
C VAL A 43 -1.61 -1.88 18.40
N ILE A 44 -0.32 -1.76 18.71
CA ILE A 44 0.70 -2.71 18.24
C ILE A 44 0.36 -4.15 18.66
N GLY A 45 -0.14 -4.34 19.89
CA GLY A 45 -0.62 -5.63 20.40
C GLY A 45 -1.72 -6.24 19.52
N THR A 46 -2.62 -5.44 18.96
CA THR A 46 -3.66 -5.92 18.04
C THR A 46 -3.10 -6.41 16.70
N TYR A 47 -2.08 -5.74 16.16
CA TYR A 47 -1.37 -6.19 14.96
C TYR A 47 -0.61 -7.49 15.22
N ARG A 48 0.12 -7.55 16.34
CA ARG A 48 0.82 -8.76 16.78
C ARG A 48 -0.15 -9.94 16.87
N ARG A 49 -1.30 -9.75 17.53
CA ARG A 49 -2.32 -10.80 17.66
C ARG A 49 -2.83 -11.26 16.28
N SER A 50 -3.05 -10.34 15.35
CA SER A 50 -3.47 -10.67 13.98
C SER A 50 -2.41 -11.50 13.25
N CYS A 51 -1.13 -11.20 13.48
CA CYS A 51 -0.01 -11.96 12.92
C CYS A 51 0.13 -13.35 13.53
N GLU A 52 -0.13 -13.51 14.83
CA GLU A 52 -0.18 -14.83 15.47
C GLU A 52 -1.27 -15.72 14.84
N LEU A 53 -2.43 -15.12 14.53
CA LEU A 53 -3.51 -15.81 13.82
C LEU A 53 -3.13 -16.16 12.38
N ALA A 54 -2.50 -15.25 11.65
CA ALA A 54 -2.01 -15.51 10.29
C ALA A 54 -0.98 -16.65 10.27
N LYS A 55 0.00 -16.64 11.19
CA LYS A 55 0.96 -17.73 11.33
C LYS A 55 0.28 -19.06 11.67
N SER A 56 -0.71 -19.05 12.57
CA SER A 56 -1.50 -20.24 12.92
C SER A 56 -2.35 -20.77 11.76
N ALA A 57 -2.76 -19.90 10.84
CA ALA A 57 -3.49 -20.26 9.62
C ALA A 57 -2.57 -20.79 8.50
N GLY A 58 -1.24 -20.77 8.70
CA GLY A 58 -0.27 -21.33 7.75
C GLY A 58 0.24 -20.34 6.70
N PHE A 59 0.08 -19.02 6.89
CA PHE A 59 0.72 -18.04 6.02
C PHE A 59 2.25 -18.07 6.16
N ASP A 60 2.98 -17.97 5.04
CA ASP A 60 4.45 -17.93 5.00
C ASP A 60 5.02 -16.62 5.59
N GLY A 61 4.24 -15.55 5.57
CA GLY A 61 4.62 -14.21 6.00
C GLY A 61 3.44 -13.25 5.95
N VAL A 62 3.70 -11.96 6.12
CA VAL A 62 2.65 -10.92 6.08
C VAL A 62 3.09 -9.69 5.29
N GLU A 63 2.12 -9.02 4.65
CA GLU A 63 2.30 -7.68 4.07
C GLU A 63 1.72 -6.61 5.02
N LEU A 64 2.59 -5.79 5.61
CA LEU A 64 2.21 -4.62 6.42
C LEU A 64 1.82 -3.46 5.50
N LEU A 65 0.53 -3.10 5.51
CA LEU A 65 0.00 -2.02 4.70
C LEU A 65 0.28 -0.65 5.35
N ALA A 66 1.25 0.09 4.80
CA ALA A 66 1.64 1.43 5.23
C ALA A 66 1.46 2.48 4.10
N GLN A 67 0.33 2.38 3.39
CA GLN A 67 -0.09 3.29 2.31
C GLN A 67 -1.62 3.49 2.33
N GLY A 68 -2.17 4.26 1.38
CA GLY A 68 -3.61 4.47 1.19
C GLY A 68 -4.31 5.33 2.24
N GLY A 69 -3.56 6.15 2.99
CA GLY A 69 -4.07 6.95 4.10
C GLY A 69 -4.54 6.13 5.31
N TYR A 70 -4.15 4.86 5.40
CA TYR A 70 -4.43 4.01 6.55
C TYR A 70 -3.47 4.27 7.71
N LEU A 71 -3.78 3.67 8.86
CA LEU A 71 -3.20 4.04 10.15
C LEU A 71 -1.65 4.16 10.15
N PRO A 72 -0.85 3.21 9.62
CA PRO A 72 0.59 3.41 9.62
C PRO A 72 1.03 4.63 8.79
N GLN A 73 0.42 4.89 7.63
CA GLN A 73 0.71 6.09 6.84
C GLN A 73 0.24 7.38 7.52
N GLN A 74 -0.86 7.34 8.30
CA GLN A 74 -1.29 8.48 9.09
C GLN A 74 -0.21 8.88 10.10
N PHE A 75 0.48 7.92 10.74
CA PHE A 75 1.62 8.22 11.62
C PHE A 75 2.80 8.84 10.86
N LEU A 76 3.07 8.42 9.61
CA LEU A 76 4.16 8.96 8.80
C LEU A 76 3.97 10.44 8.40
N SER A 77 2.71 10.87 8.27
CA SER A 77 2.33 12.15 7.66
C SER A 77 2.16 13.27 8.70
N SER A 78 2.81 14.42 8.48
CA SER A 78 2.59 15.62 9.30
C SER A 78 1.15 16.13 9.25
N ARG A 79 0.42 15.83 8.18
CA ARG A 79 -0.97 16.23 7.96
C ARG A 79 -1.96 15.51 8.87
N ALA A 80 -1.66 14.27 9.25
CA ALA A 80 -2.52 13.44 10.09
C ALA A 80 -1.98 13.26 11.52
N ASN A 81 -0.68 13.47 11.73
CA ASN A 81 -0.01 13.23 13.00
C ASN A 81 0.53 14.53 13.62
N HIS A 82 -0.28 15.13 14.50
CA HIS A 82 0.06 16.32 15.28
C HIS A 82 0.53 15.97 16.71
N ARG A 83 0.99 14.74 16.93
CA ARG A 83 1.47 14.33 18.26
C ARG A 83 2.76 15.05 18.63
N THR A 84 2.93 15.29 19.92
CA THR A 84 4.12 15.91 20.51
C THR A 84 4.95 14.92 21.35
N ASP A 85 4.54 13.65 21.40
CA ASP A 85 5.26 12.58 22.08
C ASP A 85 6.26 11.88 21.13
N ASN A 86 6.76 10.72 21.56
CA ASN A 86 7.74 9.95 20.79
C ASN A 86 7.20 9.36 19.48
N TYR A 87 5.93 9.55 19.14
CA TYR A 87 5.32 9.08 17.90
C TYR A 87 4.94 10.21 16.94
N GLY A 88 5.27 11.48 17.24
CA GLY A 88 5.07 12.62 16.32
C GLY A 88 6.19 13.65 16.32
N GLY A 89 6.00 14.72 15.56
CA GLY A 89 7.01 15.75 15.35
C GLY A 89 8.08 15.30 14.36
N SER A 90 9.24 14.83 14.84
CA SER A 90 10.37 14.45 13.99
C SER A 90 10.07 13.28 13.05
N VAL A 91 10.77 13.18 11.91
CA VAL A 91 10.62 12.04 10.98
C VAL A 91 10.86 10.70 11.67
N GLY A 92 11.86 10.60 12.55
CA GLY A 92 12.14 9.38 13.31
C GLY A 92 10.98 8.97 14.20
N ASN A 93 10.36 9.93 14.88
CA ASN A 93 9.16 9.67 15.71
C ASN A 93 7.95 9.30 14.86
N ARG A 94 7.71 9.97 13.73
CA ARG A 94 6.61 9.63 12.80
C ARG A 94 6.78 8.22 12.20
N CYS A 95 8.01 7.80 11.94
CA CYS A 95 8.31 6.44 11.46
C CYS A 95 8.25 5.37 12.57
N ARG A 96 8.33 5.75 13.85
CA ARG A 96 8.45 4.84 14.99
C ARG A 96 7.35 3.81 15.03
N PHE A 97 6.09 4.21 14.83
CA PHE A 97 4.95 3.30 14.87
C PHE A 97 5.09 2.17 13.83
N THR A 98 5.39 2.52 12.57
CA THR A 98 5.58 1.53 11.49
C THR A 98 6.77 0.61 11.78
N LEU A 99 7.86 1.14 12.32
CA LEU A 99 9.05 0.34 12.66
C LEU A 99 8.81 -0.59 13.85
N GLU A 100 8.09 -0.15 14.88
CA GLU A 100 7.69 -1.00 16.01
C GLU A 100 6.69 -2.09 15.57
N LEU A 101 5.80 -1.81 14.62
CA LEU A 101 4.96 -2.84 14.01
C LEU A 101 5.80 -3.90 13.29
N VAL A 102 6.80 -3.48 12.49
CA VAL A 102 7.72 -4.41 11.83
C VAL A 102 8.45 -5.29 12.85
N ASP A 103 8.96 -4.70 13.93
CA ASP A 103 9.67 -5.44 14.97
C ASP A 103 8.73 -6.41 15.73
N ALA A 104 7.48 -6.00 15.99
CA ALA A 104 6.47 -6.86 16.61
C ALA A 104 6.04 -8.04 15.70
N ILE A 105 5.94 -7.82 14.39
CA ILE A 105 5.65 -8.88 13.40
C ILE A 105 6.83 -9.86 13.33
N ALA A 106 8.06 -9.34 13.29
CA ALA A 106 9.27 -10.17 13.24
C ALA A 106 9.35 -11.10 14.46
N ALA A 107 8.96 -10.62 15.65
CA ALA A 107 8.89 -11.45 16.85
C ALA A 107 7.87 -12.60 16.75
N VAL A 108 6.81 -12.48 15.95
CA VAL A 108 5.84 -13.56 15.70
C VAL A 108 6.38 -14.55 14.68
N PHE A 109 6.96 -14.06 13.58
CA PHE A 109 7.44 -14.90 12.48
C PHE A 109 8.84 -15.47 12.69
N ASN A 110 9.58 -14.99 13.70
CA ASN A 110 10.98 -15.30 14.00
C ASN A 110 11.98 -14.76 12.97
N GLY A 111 11.66 -13.63 12.33
CA GLY A 111 12.52 -13.04 11.32
C GLY A 111 11.86 -11.87 10.59
N HIS A 112 12.66 -10.88 10.19
CA HIS A 112 12.21 -9.74 9.39
C HIS A 112 12.05 -10.10 7.91
N GLU A 113 12.67 -11.19 7.46
CA GLU A 113 12.59 -11.72 6.10
C GLU A 113 11.18 -12.19 5.71
N TYR A 114 10.32 -12.48 6.70
CA TYR A 114 8.92 -12.89 6.51
C TYR A 114 7.95 -11.71 6.35
N ILE A 115 8.48 -10.49 6.25
CA ILE A 115 7.71 -9.26 6.22
C ILE A 115 7.86 -8.60 4.86
N CYS A 116 6.72 -8.32 4.24
CA CYS A 116 6.62 -7.33 3.19
C CYS A 116 6.09 -6.03 3.78
N VAL A 117 6.70 -4.88 3.50
CA VAL A 117 6.17 -3.57 3.90
C VAL A 117 5.74 -2.80 2.66
N LYS A 118 4.44 -2.51 2.57
CA LYS A 118 3.85 -1.83 1.42
C LYS A 118 3.67 -0.35 1.67
N ILE A 119 4.34 0.47 0.87
CA ILE A 119 4.40 1.92 0.98
C ILE A 119 4.14 2.58 -0.37
N ASN A 120 3.66 3.81 -0.37
CA ASN A 120 3.49 4.60 -1.58
C ASN A 120 3.87 6.06 -1.31
N PRO A 121 5.10 6.48 -1.61
CA PRO A 121 5.56 7.82 -1.28
C PRO A 121 4.70 8.94 -1.89
N THR A 122 4.23 8.74 -3.11
CA THR A 122 3.50 9.74 -3.89
C THR A 122 1.98 9.66 -3.69
N ASP A 123 1.50 9.05 -2.62
CA ASP A 123 0.09 8.73 -2.46
C ASP A 123 -0.78 9.99 -2.40
N HIS A 124 -2.03 9.83 -2.79
CA HIS A 124 -3.03 10.89 -2.79
C HIS A 124 -4.42 10.42 -2.35
N LEU A 125 -4.56 9.16 -1.92
CA LEU A 125 -5.83 8.66 -1.41
C LEU A 125 -6.03 9.05 0.05
N ASN A 126 -7.29 9.20 0.44
CA ASN A 126 -7.71 9.32 1.84
C ASN A 126 -6.92 10.41 2.61
N ASP A 127 -6.74 11.57 1.97
CA ASP A 127 -6.09 12.75 2.55
C ASP A 127 -4.61 12.55 2.95
N SER A 128 -3.91 11.64 2.27
CA SER A 128 -2.52 11.25 2.62
C SER A 128 -1.42 12.14 2.03
N ILE A 129 -1.75 13.28 1.43
CA ILE A 129 -0.82 14.10 0.65
C ILE A 129 0.03 14.97 1.58
N VAL A 130 1.34 15.00 1.33
CA VAL A 130 2.29 15.89 2.00
C VAL A 130 3.17 16.60 0.96
N ASP A 131 3.92 17.61 1.42
CA ASP A 131 4.91 18.31 0.62
C ASP A 131 5.99 17.35 0.07
N PHE A 132 6.56 17.68 -1.09
CA PHE A 132 7.59 16.85 -1.72
C PHE A 132 8.84 16.67 -0.85
N GLY A 133 9.27 17.72 -0.15
CA GLY A 133 10.40 17.66 0.78
C GLY A 133 10.13 16.75 1.96
N GLU A 134 8.95 16.88 2.58
CA GLU A 134 8.53 15.99 3.68
C GLU A 134 8.44 14.53 3.23
N MET A 135 7.84 14.27 2.07
CA MET A 135 7.77 12.94 1.46
C MET A 135 9.16 12.35 1.28
N LYS A 136 10.08 13.12 0.68
CA LYS A 136 11.47 12.72 0.46
C LYS A 136 12.17 12.37 1.78
N GLU A 137 12.06 13.22 2.79
CA GLU A 137 12.68 13.01 4.10
C GLU A 137 12.13 11.76 4.79
N THR A 138 10.80 11.65 4.87
CA THR A 138 10.09 10.59 5.59
C THR A 138 10.37 9.21 5.00
N TYR A 139 10.21 9.06 3.67
CA TYR A 139 10.39 7.76 3.02
C TYR A 139 11.88 7.39 2.87
N THR A 140 12.80 8.35 2.77
CA THR A 140 14.25 8.04 2.82
C THR A 140 14.61 7.44 4.17
N TYR A 141 14.14 8.06 5.27
CA TYR A 141 14.38 7.54 6.62
C TYR A 141 13.75 6.15 6.80
N LEU A 142 12.46 6.00 6.49
CA LEU A 142 11.74 4.75 6.67
C LEU A 142 12.39 3.60 5.88
N ILE A 143 12.66 3.78 4.59
CA ILE A 143 13.25 2.72 3.75
C ILE A 143 14.64 2.34 4.24
N THR A 144 15.46 3.32 4.64
CA THR A 144 16.78 3.05 5.22
C THR A 144 16.68 2.19 6.48
N GLU A 145 15.73 2.51 7.38
CA GLU A 145 15.50 1.75 8.61
C GLU A 145 14.92 0.34 8.38
N LEU A 146 14.11 0.16 7.33
CA LEU A 146 13.60 -1.15 6.92
C LEU A 146 14.71 -2.03 6.33
N VAL A 147 15.57 -1.47 5.49
CA VAL A 147 16.73 -2.20 4.92
C VAL A 147 17.73 -2.59 6.02
N LYS A 148 17.99 -1.70 6.99
CA LYS A 148 18.82 -2.04 8.16
C LYS A 148 18.28 -3.22 8.98
N ARG A 149 16.94 -3.33 9.07
CA ARG A 149 16.23 -4.45 9.71
C ARG A 149 16.21 -5.71 8.87
N LYS A 150 16.70 -5.67 7.62
CA LYS A 150 16.68 -6.81 6.69
C LYS A 150 15.27 -7.33 6.45
N VAL A 151 14.30 -6.41 6.32
CA VAL A 151 12.93 -6.76 5.93
C VAL A 151 12.96 -7.50 4.59
N GLY A 152 12.14 -8.54 4.44
CA GLY A 152 12.18 -9.39 3.25
C GLY A 152 11.88 -8.64 1.96
N ILE A 153 10.78 -7.89 1.94
CA ILE A 153 10.31 -7.17 0.74
C ILE A 153 9.87 -5.75 1.12
N ILE A 154 10.30 -4.76 0.34
CA ILE A 154 9.64 -3.44 0.31
C ILE A 154 8.81 -3.37 -0.96
N ASN A 155 7.49 -3.26 -0.81
CA ASN A 155 6.55 -3.10 -1.92
C ASN A 155 6.25 -1.61 -2.11
N LEU A 156 6.84 -1.01 -3.15
CA LEU A 156 6.80 0.42 -3.39
C LEU A 156 5.81 0.76 -4.52
N GLY A 157 4.73 1.45 -4.16
CA GLY A 157 3.74 1.96 -5.08
C GLY A 157 4.14 3.31 -5.70
N ARG A 158 3.70 3.52 -6.95
CA ARG A 158 3.81 4.80 -7.67
C ARG A 158 2.49 5.53 -7.89
N ARG A 159 1.45 5.21 -7.11
CA ARG A 159 0.16 5.90 -7.17
C ARG A 159 0.36 7.39 -6.95
N GLY A 160 -0.23 8.22 -7.81
CA GLY A 160 -0.10 9.68 -7.79
C GLY A 160 1.11 10.24 -8.53
N ALA A 161 1.99 9.40 -9.10
CA ALA A 161 3.02 9.84 -10.03
C ALA A 161 2.49 9.90 -11.46
N GLU A 162 3.06 10.81 -12.29
CA GLU A 162 2.71 10.94 -13.71
C GLU A 162 3.02 9.67 -14.52
N THR A 163 3.96 8.84 -14.05
CA THR A 163 4.35 7.59 -14.70
C THR A 163 3.30 6.48 -14.59
N SER A 164 2.21 6.72 -13.86
CA SER A 164 1.05 5.84 -13.86
C SER A 164 0.25 6.02 -15.16
N PRO A 165 0.12 5.00 -16.03
CA PRO A 165 -0.71 5.07 -17.24
C PRO A 165 -2.20 5.33 -16.98
N GLY A 166 -2.64 5.41 -15.72
CA GLY A 166 -4.01 5.79 -15.40
C GLY A 166 -5.05 4.74 -15.79
N SER A 167 -4.67 3.46 -15.89
CA SER A 167 -5.58 2.36 -16.26
C SER A 167 -6.64 2.04 -15.20
N GLY A 168 -6.72 2.85 -14.14
CA GLY A 168 -7.76 2.73 -13.12
C GLY A 168 -9.11 3.16 -13.67
N GLU A 169 -9.83 2.26 -14.34
CA GLU A 169 -11.23 2.45 -14.76
C GLU A 169 -12.12 2.93 -13.60
N PHE A 170 -11.78 2.53 -12.36
CA PHE A 170 -12.57 2.84 -11.17
C PHE A 170 -12.17 4.15 -10.44
N PHE A 171 -10.92 4.60 -10.59
CA PHE A 171 -10.43 5.82 -9.91
C PHE A 171 -10.19 6.98 -10.88
N GLY A 172 -10.13 6.71 -12.19
CA GLY A 172 -9.61 7.64 -13.18
C GLY A 172 -8.15 8.02 -12.91
N PRO A 173 -7.53 8.80 -13.81
CA PRO A 173 -6.37 9.59 -13.43
C PRO A 173 -6.82 10.59 -12.36
N LEU A 174 -6.39 10.41 -11.12
CA LEU A 174 -6.56 11.42 -10.08
C LEU A 174 -5.30 12.30 -10.09
N PRO A 175 -5.35 13.49 -10.71
CA PRO A 175 -4.23 14.42 -10.65
C PRO A 175 -4.00 14.81 -9.20
N ARG A 176 -2.74 15.11 -8.86
CA ARG A 176 -2.43 15.68 -7.55
C ARG A 176 -3.10 17.05 -7.43
N PRO A 177 -3.65 17.40 -6.25
CA PRO A 177 -4.27 18.70 -6.02
C PRO A 177 -3.23 19.82 -6.12
N GLU A 178 -3.73 21.01 -6.42
CA GLU A 178 -2.94 22.24 -6.46
C GLU A 178 -2.18 22.45 -5.14
N GLY A 179 -0.95 22.95 -5.23
CA GLY A 179 -0.09 23.20 -4.07
C GLY A 179 0.78 22.01 -3.61
N TYR A 180 0.56 20.80 -4.13
CA TYR A 180 1.38 19.62 -3.80
C TYR A 180 2.02 18.95 -5.04
N PRO A 181 2.76 19.71 -5.87
CA PRO A 181 3.34 19.17 -7.09
C PRO A 181 4.40 18.11 -6.81
N LEU A 182 4.58 17.19 -7.76
CA LEU A 182 5.80 16.40 -7.89
C LEU A 182 6.65 17.02 -9.01
N PRO A 183 7.98 16.84 -8.99
CA PRO A 183 8.79 17.13 -10.17
C PRO A 183 8.25 16.38 -11.39
N ARG A 184 8.28 17.02 -12.55
CA ARG A 184 7.82 16.41 -13.82
C ARG A 184 8.58 15.11 -14.07
N GLY A 185 7.86 14.04 -14.41
CA GLY A 185 8.45 12.71 -14.64
C GLY A 185 9.05 12.04 -13.40
N TYR A 186 8.74 12.52 -12.19
CA TYR A 186 9.22 11.89 -10.96
C TYR A 186 8.67 10.47 -10.81
N ASP A 187 9.58 9.50 -10.67
CA ASP A 187 9.24 8.10 -10.38
C ASP A 187 9.78 7.70 -8.99
N PRO A 188 8.91 7.45 -8.00
CA PRO A 188 9.34 7.11 -6.66
C PRO A 188 10.03 5.74 -6.58
N VAL A 189 9.70 4.80 -7.48
CA VAL A 189 10.33 3.47 -7.51
C VAL A 189 11.79 3.58 -7.94
N LEU A 190 12.08 4.40 -8.94
CA LEU A 190 13.47 4.61 -9.37
C LEU A 190 14.27 5.42 -8.35
N ASP A 191 13.67 6.46 -7.78
CA ASP A 191 14.38 7.33 -6.83
C ASP A 191 14.65 6.64 -5.49
N PHE A 192 13.65 6.00 -4.87
CA PHE A 192 13.84 5.29 -3.61
C PHE A 192 14.42 3.90 -3.80
N GLY A 193 14.26 3.29 -4.99
CA GLY A 193 14.77 1.95 -5.28
C GLY A 193 16.29 1.85 -5.10
N LYS A 194 17.04 2.94 -5.30
CA LYS A 194 18.49 2.97 -5.02
C LYS A 194 18.88 2.71 -3.56
N LEU A 195 17.96 2.91 -2.62
CA LEU A 195 18.17 2.61 -1.19
C LEU A 195 18.05 1.10 -0.90
N VAL A 196 17.42 0.35 -1.81
CA VAL A 196 17.17 -1.10 -1.68
C VAL A 196 18.03 -1.89 -2.67
N LYS A 197 18.26 -1.36 -3.87
CA LYS A 197 18.99 -2.02 -4.96
C LYS A 197 20.46 -1.65 -4.94
N PHE A 198 21.23 -2.39 -4.16
CA PHE A 198 22.69 -2.39 -4.17
C PHE A 198 23.23 -3.82 -4.02
N PRO A 199 24.48 -4.09 -4.42
CA PRO A 199 25.08 -5.43 -4.28
C PRO A 199 25.04 -5.93 -2.84
N GLY A 200 24.45 -7.10 -2.62
CA GLY A 200 24.33 -7.70 -1.29
C GLY A 200 23.21 -7.13 -0.42
N SER A 201 22.27 -6.37 -1.00
CA SER A 201 21.09 -5.92 -0.26
C SER A 201 20.33 -7.12 0.33
N PRO A 202 19.95 -7.07 1.62
CA PRO A 202 19.20 -8.13 2.28
C PRO A 202 17.69 -8.06 1.99
N THR A 203 17.24 -7.01 1.29
CA THR A 203 15.83 -6.69 1.07
C THR A 203 15.54 -6.67 -0.42
N LEU A 204 14.46 -7.34 -0.83
CA LEU A 204 13.98 -7.32 -2.20
C LEU A 204 13.09 -6.09 -2.43
N LEU A 205 13.15 -5.51 -3.63
CA LEU A 205 12.28 -4.42 -4.06
C LEU A 205 11.17 -4.96 -4.97
N MET A 206 9.93 -4.86 -4.50
CA MET A 206 8.73 -5.05 -5.29
C MET A 206 8.18 -3.67 -5.70
N ALA A 207 7.69 -3.52 -6.94
CA ALA A 207 6.95 -2.32 -7.32
C ALA A 207 5.48 -2.61 -7.63
N ASN A 208 4.64 -1.62 -7.36
CA ASN A 208 3.20 -1.70 -7.53
C ASN A 208 2.62 -0.44 -8.18
N HIS A 209 1.39 -0.59 -8.68
CA HIS A 209 0.55 0.43 -9.29
C HIS A 209 0.81 0.65 -10.78
N ASP A 210 -0.12 0.13 -11.60
CA ASP A 210 -0.26 0.49 -13.01
C ASP A 210 0.95 0.18 -13.90
N TYR A 211 1.68 -0.91 -13.65
CA TYR A 211 2.73 -1.38 -14.56
C TYR A 211 2.12 -2.16 -15.73
N THR A 212 2.63 -1.91 -16.95
CA THR A 212 2.45 -2.84 -18.08
C THR A 212 3.47 -3.97 -17.97
N VAL A 213 3.27 -5.06 -18.71
CA VAL A 213 4.22 -6.18 -18.78
C VAL A 213 5.56 -5.71 -19.33
N GLU A 214 5.56 -4.88 -20.37
CA GLU A 214 6.77 -4.37 -21.02
C GLU A 214 7.57 -3.46 -20.07
N ALA A 215 6.88 -2.60 -19.32
CA ALA A 215 7.51 -1.75 -18.32
C ALA A 215 8.10 -2.59 -17.17
N ALA A 216 7.39 -3.64 -16.74
CA ALA A 216 7.87 -4.59 -15.74
C ALA A 216 9.15 -5.31 -16.22
N ASP A 217 9.12 -5.92 -17.40
CA ASP A 217 10.24 -6.64 -17.99
C ASP A 217 11.47 -5.76 -18.16
N THR A 218 11.27 -4.51 -18.62
CA THR A 218 12.35 -3.53 -18.76
C THR A 218 13.05 -3.25 -17.43
N LEU A 219 12.28 -3.03 -16.36
CA LEU A 219 12.83 -2.65 -15.06
C LEU A 219 13.43 -3.84 -14.30
N VAL A 220 12.82 -5.02 -14.37
CA VAL A 220 13.38 -6.27 -13.83
C VAL A 220 14.69 -6.59 -14.56
N GLY A 221 14.68 -6.61 -15.90
CA GLY A 221 15.84 -6.92 -16.72
C GLY A 221 17.01 -5.94 -16.51
N ALA A 222 16.71 -4.68 -16.21
CA ALA A 222 17.71 -3.66 -15.86
C ALA A 222 18.16 -3.69 -14.38
N GLY A 223 17.67 -4.65 -13.57
CA GLY A 223 18.01 -4.80 -12.15
C GLY A 223 17.49 -3.66 -11.26
N LYS A 224 16.51 -2.88 -11.73
CA LYS A 224 15.94 -1.73 -11.00
C LYS A 224 14.94 -2.16 -9.92
N LEU A 225 14.43 -3.38 -9.99
CA LEU A 225 13.52 -4.00 -9.04
C LEU A 225 13.61 -5.52 -9.17
N ASP A 226 13.19 -6.25 -8.14
CA ASP A 226 13.23 -7.72 -8.10
C ASP A 226 11.93 -8.34 -8.59
N MET A 227 10.81 -7.65 -8.43
CA MET A 227 9.48 -8.18 -8.75
C MET A 227 8.43 -7.07 -8.92
N ILE A 228 7.35 -7.39 -9.63
CA ILE A 228 6.21 -6.49 -9.88
C ILE A 228 4.91 -7.16 -9.41
N THR A 229 4.01 -6.39 -8.83
CA THR A 229 2.64 -6.83 -8.56
C THR A 229 1.69 -6.41 -9.68
N PHE A 230 0.98 -7.37 -10.27
CA PHE A 230 -0.20 -7.13 -11.10
C PHE A 230 -1.46 -7.44 -10.30
N ALA A 231 -2.33 -6.44 -10.10
CA ALA A 231 -3.55 -6.59 -9.31
C ALA A 231 -4.81 -6.69 -10.19
N ARG A 232 -5.23 -5.58 -10.82
CA ARG A 232 -6.44 -5.55 -11.67
C ARG A 232 -6.41 -6.63 -12.75
N ALA A 233 -5.30 -6.73 -13.47
CA ALA A 233 -5.12 -7.77 -14.48
C ALA A 233 -5.36 -9.19 -13.92
N PHE A 234 -4.96 -9.45 -12.68
CA PHE A 234 -5.14 -10.75 -12.03
C PHE A 234 -6.62 -11.04 -11.67
N ILE A 235 -7.44 -10.02 -11.45
CA ILE A 235 -8.86 -10.20 -11.11
C ILE A 235 -9.60 -10.94 -12.23
N HIS A 236 -9.37 -10.54 -13.48
CA HIS A 236 -10.08 -11.07 -14.64
C HIS A 236 -9.21 -11.98 -15.55
N ASN A 237 -7.99 -12.29 -15.13
CA ASN A 237 -7.10 -13.27 -15.77
C ASN A 237 -6.56 -14.23 -14.70
N PRO A 238 -7.29 -15.31 -14.34
CA PRO A 238 -6.79 -16.28 -13.34
C PRO A 238 -5.50 -16.99 -13.79
N ASP A 239 -5.26 -17.01 -15.10
CA ASP A 239 -4.08 -17.52 -15.79
C ASP A 239 -3.11 -16.41 -16.23
N LEU A 240 -3.07 -15.27 -15.51
CA LEU A 240 -2.25 -14.10 -15.84
C LEU A 240 -0.78 -14.47 -16.16
N VAL A 241 -0.17 -15.30 -15.32
CA VAL A 241 1.24 -15.67 -15.45
C VAL A 241 1.50 -16.45 -16.76
N PRO A 242 0.79 -17.56 -17.06
CA PRO A 242 0.86 -18.20 -18.36
C PRO A 242 0.65 -17.25 -19.54
N ARG A 243 -0.31 -16.31 -19.44
CA ARG A 243 -0.55 -15.34 -20.51
C ARG A 243 0.67 -14.47 -20.78
N ILE A 244 1.29 -13.95 -19.72
CA ILE A 244 2.52 -13.16 -19.82
C ILE A 244 3.65 -13.97 -20.46
N ILE A 245 3.89 -15.20 -19.98
CA ILE A 245 4.97 -16.07 -20.48
C ILE A 245 4.81 -16.38 -21.97
N HIS A 246 3.58 -16.60 -22.43
CA HIS A 246 3.30 -17.02 -23.80
C HIS A 246 2.87 -15.88 -24.73
N GLY A 247 2.88 -14.63 -24.25
CA GLY A 247 2.43 -13.47 -25.04
C GLY A 247 0.94 -13.50 -25.41
N VAL A 248 0.11 -14.19 -24.62
CA VAL A 248 -1.34 -14.21 -24.80
C VAL A 248 -1.93 -12.88 -24.32
N PRO A 249 -2.79 -12.21 -25.10
CA PRO A 249 -3.42 -10.97 -24.67
C PRO A 249 -4.19 -11.12 -23.33
N LEU A 250 -4.05 -10.11 -22.48
CA LEU A 250 -4.80 -10.04 -21.23
C LEU A 250 -6.25 -9.67 -21.52
N ALA A 251 -7.20 -10.40 -20.95
CA ALA A 251 -8.59 -9.98 -20.91
C ALA A 251 -8.71 -8.64 -20.18
N THR A 252 -9.71 -7.84 -20.54
CA THR A 252 -10.08 -6.58 -19.88
C THR A 252 -11.37 -6.75 -19.07
N ASN A 253 -11.64 -5.84 -18.14
CA ASN A 253 -12.88 -5.85 -17.38
C ASN A 253 -14.07 -5.38 -18.24
N ASP A 254 -14.87 -6.31 -18.74
CA ASP A 254 -16.11 -6.04 -19.49
C ASP A 254 -17.37 -6.08 -18.62
N ARG A 255 -17.22 -6.46 -17.35
CA ARG A 255 -18.34 -6.63 -16.40
C ARG A 255 -18.62 -5.36 -15.61
N GLY A 256 -17.67 -4.42 -15.57
CA GLY A 256 -17.84 -3.10 -14.99
C GLY A 256 -17.36 -3.00 -13.56
N ALA A 257 -17.71 -1.90 -12.90
CA ALA A 257 -17.06 -1.41 -11.69
C ALA A 257 -17.33 -2.29 -10.43
N TRP A 258 -18.45 -3.00 -10.39
CA TRP A 258 -18.89 -3.79 -9.24
C TRP A 258 -18.02 -5.02 -8.96
N VAL A 259 -17.23 -5.48 -9.94
CA VAL A 259 -16.32 -6.64 -9.75
C VAL A 259 -15.23 -6.40 -8.71
N TYR A 260 -14.95 -5.14 -8.39
CA TYR A 260 -13.91 -4.78 -7.42
C TYR A 260 -14.41 -4.76 -5.97
N TYR A 261 -15.72 -4.57 -5.75
CA TYR A 261 -16.31 -4.39 -4.44
C TYR A 261 -17.72 -5.00 -4.42
N GLY A 262 -17.92 -6.04 -3.61
CA GLY A 262 -19.10 -6.90 -3.68
C GLY A 262 -20.42 -6.22 -3.31
N LEU A 263 -21.49 -6.72 -3.92
CA LEU A 263 -22.68 -7.32 -3.30
C LEU A 263 -23.45 -7.98 -4.45
N ASP A 264 -22.84 -8.98 -5.10
CA ASP A 264 -23.61 -9.78 -6.04
C ASP A 264 -24.41 -10.85 -5.29
N LYS A 265 -25.57 -11.22 -5.84
CA LYS A 265 -26.45 -12.24 -5.25
C LYS A 265 -25.81 -13.63 -5.22
N ARG A 266 -24.76 -13.80 -6.02
CA ARG A 266 -24.01 -15.03 -6.21
C ARG A 266 -22.52 -14.77 -5.95
N PRO A 267 -21.91 -15.38 -4.92
CA PRO A 267 -20.52 -15.11 -4.54
C PRO A 267 -19.49 -15.50 -5.61
N GLU A 268 -19.85 -16.33 -6.59
CA GLU A 268 -19.00 -16.74 -7.71
C GLU A 268 -18.88 -15.68 -8.82
N GLU A 269 -19.93 -14.87 -9.01
CA GLU A 269 -20.08 -14.00 -10.16
C GLU A 269 -19.11 -12.80 -10.08
N GLY A 270 -18.26 -12.64 -11.11
CA GLY A 270 -17.23 -11.61 -11.15
C GLY A 270 -16.03 -11.87 -10.25
N TYR A 271 -15.94 -13.04 -9.59
CA TYR A 271 -14.86 -13.40 -8.68
C TYR A 271 -14.07 -14.63 -9.16
N ASN A 272 -14.69 -15.81 -9.25
CA ASN A 272 -14.02 -17.06 -9.63
C ASN A 272 -14.57 -17.69 -10.92
N ASP A 273 -15.34 -16.92 -11.69
CA ASP A 273 -15.98 -17.30 -12.96
C ASP A 273 -15.35 -16.57 -14.17
N TRP A 274 -14.14 -16.03 -14.02
CA TRP A 274 -13.37 -15.46 -15.13
C TRP A 274 -12.74 -16.57 -15.98
N PRO A 275 -12.85 -16.50 -17.32
CA PRO A 275 -12.36 -17.56 -18.19
C PRO A 275 -10.83 -17.57 -18.25
N VAL A 276 -10.25 -18.77 -18.28
CA VAL A 276 -8.86 -18.98 -18.73
C VAL A 276 -8.77 -18.80 -20.25
N ALA A 277 -7.60 -18.41 -20.77
CA ALA A 277 -7.38 -18.39 -22.20
C ALA A 277 -7.51 -19.82 -22.76
N SER A 278 -8.24 -19.97 -23.85
CA SER A 278 -8.25 -21.22 -24.61
C SER A 278 -6.81 -21.51 -25.05
N THR A 279 -6.25 -22.65 -24.66
CA THR A 279 -4.99 -23.16 -25.21
C THR A 279 -5.17 -23.41 -26.70
N THR A 280 -4.77 -22.46 -27.53
CA THR A 280 -4.55 -22.66 -28.97
C THR A 280 -3.11 -23.04 -29.22
#